data_AF-A0A4R2KYA6-F1
#
_entry.id   AF-A0A4R2KYA6-F1
#
_cell.length_a   1.000
_cell.length_b   1.000
_cell.length_c   1.000
_cell.angle_alpha   90.00
_cell.angle_beta   90.00
_cell.angle_gamma   90.00
#
_symmetry.space_group_name_H-M   'P 1'
#
loop_
_entity.id
_entity.type
_entity.pdbx_description
1 polymer ?
#
loop_
_entity_poly.entity_id
_entity_poly.type
_entity_poly.pdbx_seq_one_letter_code
_entity_poly.pdbx_strand_id
1 'polypeptide(L)'
;MTAKALTTAAGDPTRPQYHFSAPANWINDPNGLVYYDGEYHLFYQYHPGGYAVGELYADPLRWGPMHWGHAVSTDLVHWQHLPVALTPDSAPGAAPVRGMAFSGSAVVDWNDSAGLRRGSEPALVAIYTLADSEGGEAQRQAIAWSEDRGRSWTKYAGNPVLPNPGIPDFRDPKVFWHAPSGRWVMVLAAGPCMQIHTSPDLRRWTHASDFTVDQGIDGAPWECPDLFELPVENAPGERRWVMLVSMVGHGILGGGWNTQYFVGDFDGERFVPEAPQGPLLWLDHGRDHYAGVTWNEHPGNDHERVLIGWMSNWGYEQAVPATTFRNAMTLPRVLRLRRCADGIRLFSRPLPALAGLRAPVPLCHAADVRVTPGCTLLDGLREDCVEIVAEFALDADTGATGFGLRLRQGPGTELVVGYDVATAEVFVDRSRAGYAFPGDDGRRHPAPLAAEDGRIRLHVFLDRASVEVFANDGAVTLTDSFFTAPDALGMALYADGGEVRLLSLDIHALGSIHG
;
A
#
# COMPACT_ATOMS: atom_id res chain seq x y z
N MET A 1 10.08 -23.11 -10.67
CA MET A 1 10.14 -22.45 -12.00
C MET A 1 11.49 -22.76 -12.64
N THR A 2 11.57 -23.07 -13.93
CA THR A 2 12.84 -23.24 -14.65
C THR A 2 13.44 -21.88 -15.01
N ALA A 3 14.77 -21.78 -15.09
CA ALA A 3 15.58 -20.57 -15.29
C ALA A 3 15.29 -19.74 -16.56
N LYS A 4 14.20 -20.02 -17.28
CA LYS A 4 13.80 -19.38 -18.54
C LYS A 4 12.77 -18.25 -18.37
N ALA A 5 12.27 -18.02 -17.16
CA ALA A 5 11.33 -16.93 -16.84
C ALA A 5 12.01 -15.65 -16.31
N LEU A 6 13.33 -15.68 -16.02
CA LEU A 6 14.05 -14.53 -15.47
C LEU A 6 14.56 -13.54 -16.53
N THR A 7 14.48 -13.87 -17.83
CA THR A 7 15.09 -13.05 -18.91
C THR A 7 14.12 -12.18 -19.71
N THR A 8 12.91 -11.90 -19.22
CA THR A 8 11.94 -11.00 -19.90
C THR A 8 11.55 -9.75 -19.11
N ALA A 9 12.17 -9.49 -17.95
CA ALA A 9 11.85 -8.33 -17.11
C ALA A 9 12.28 -6.97 -17.70
N ALA A 10 13.32 -6.93 -18.55
CA ALA A 10 13.94 -5.69 -19.01
C ALA A 10 13.24 -4.98 -20.21
N GLY A 11 12.12 -5.52 -20.72
CA GLY A 11 11.50 -5.03 -21.96
C GLY A 11 10.18 -4.26 -21.82
N ASP A 12 9.53 -4.29 -20.66
CA ASP A 12 8.24 -3.62 -20.47
C ASP A 12 8.46 -2.15 -20.04
N PRO A 13 8.08 -1.15 -20.86
CA PRO A 13 8.33 0.25 -20.57
C PRO A 13 7.54 0.79 -19.37
N THR A 14 6.53 0.06 -18.88
CA THR A 14 5.74 0.47 -17.71
C THR A 14 6.18 -0.25 -16.43
N ARG A 15 7.15 -1.18 -16.51
CA ARG A 15 7.60 -1.92 -15.32
C ARG A 15 8.28 -0.99 -14.32
N PRO A 16 7.78 -0.89 -13.08
CA PRO A 16 8.42 -0.07 -12.07
C PRO A 16 9.83 -0.56 -11.78
N GLN A 17 10.76 0.37 -11.63
CA GLN A 17 12.17 0.08 -11.38
C GLN A 17 12.51 0.01 -9.91
N TYR A 18 11.72 0.61 -9.02
CA TYR A 18 12.00 0.56 -7.58
C TYR A 18 10.76 0.29 -6.72
N HIS A 19 9.65 -0.10 -7.35
CA HIS A 19 8.51 -0.70 -6.67
C HIS A 19 8.49 -2.21 -6.87
N PHE A 20 8.04 -2.94 -5.86
CA PHE A 20 7.88 -4.38 -5.98
C PHE A 20 6.80 -4.72 -7.01
N SER A 21 7.12 -5.61 -7.94
CA SER A 21 6.17 -6.25 -8.84
C SER A 21 6.54 -7.73 -8.97
N ALA A 22 5.58 -8.60 -9.26
CA ALA A 22 5.92 -9.99 -9.57
C ALA A 22 6.72 -10.07 -10.89
N PRO A 23 7.55 -11.12 -11.09
CA PRO A 23 8.29 -11.29 -12.34
C PRO A 23 7.35 -11.34 -13.54
N ALA A 24 6.16 -11.93 -13.35
CA ALA A 24 5.09 -11.98 -14.34
C ALA A 24 3.73 -12.14 -13.66
N ASN A 25 2.66 -11.92 -14.44
CA ASN A 25 1.25 -12.12 -14.10
C ASN A 25 0.67 -11.08 -13.13
N TRP A 26 -0.55 -11.35 -12.66
CA TRP A 26 -1.33 -10.50 -11.76
C TRP A 26 -0.89 -10.60 -10.30
N ILE A 27 -0.72 -9.45 -9.65
CA ILE A 27 -0.73 -9.32 -8.19
C ILE A 27 -1.81 -8.35 -7.70
N ASN A 28 -2.31 -8.55 -6.47
CA ASN A 28 -3.01 -7.52 -5.71
C ASN A 28 -2.48 -7.40 -4.28
N ASP A 29 -3.32 -7.55 -3.27
CA ASP A 29 -3.07 -7.19 -1.87
C ASP A 29 -1.73 -7.76 -1.34
N PRO A 30 -0.94 -6.97 -0.60
CA PRO A 30 0.15 -7.49 0.21
C PRO A 30 -0.41 -8.34 1.35
N ASN A 31 0.24 -9.47 1.62
CA ASN A 31 -0.19 -10.45 2.62
C ASN A 31 0.98 -10.91 3.49
N GLY A 32 0.65 -11.50 4.64
CA GLY A 32 1.63 -12.25 5.42
C GLY A 32 2.86 -11.43 5.86
N LEU A 33 2.73 -10.11 5.98
CA LEU A 33 3.86 -9.23 6.26
C LEU A 33 4.41 -9.51 7.67
N VAL A 34 5.56 -10.16 7.73
CA VAL A 34 6.23 -10.53 8.97
C VAL A 34 7.73 -10.39 8.80
N TYR A 35 8.40 -9.83 9.79
CA TYR A 35 9.86 -9.89 9.87
C TYR A 35 10.28 -11.08 10.70
N TYR A 36 11.21 -11.89 10.20
CA TYR A 36 11.73 -13.04 10.91
C TYR A 36 13.17 -13.35 10.49
N ASP A 37 14.04 -13.56 11.48
CA ASP A 37 15.42 -14.00 11.31
C ASP A 37 16.22 -13.23 10.23
N GLY A 38 16.17 -11.90 10.30
CA GLY A 38 16.91 -11.02 9.39
C GLY A 38 16.15 -10.62 8.12
N GLU A 39 14.97 -11.19 7.86
CA GLU A 39 14.23 -11.01 6.60
C GLU A 39 12.84 -10.42 6.81
N TYR A 40 12.51 -9.41 6.03
CA TYR A 40 11.13 -8.99 5.77
C TYR A 40 10.50 -9.93 4.76
N HIS A 41 9.38 -10.55 5.12
CA HIS A 41 8.57 -11.34 4.21
C HIS A 41 7.49 -10.47 3.58
N LEU A 42 7.37 -10.53 2.26
CA LEU A 42 6.27 -9.97 1.48
C LEU A 42 5.57 -11.13 0.77
N PHE A 43 4.42 -11.54 1.29
CA PHE A 43 3.50 -12.36 0.51
C PHE A 43 2.52 -11.44 -0.21
N TYR A 44 1.83 -11.97 -1.20
CA TYR A 44 0.89 -11.18 -1.98
C TYR A 44 -0.09 -12.08 -2.71
N GLN A 45 -1.32 -11.59 -2.89
CA GLN A 45 -2.30 -12.22 -3.75
C GLN A 45 -1.73 -12.35 -5.16
N TYR A 46 -1.69 -13.58 -5.68
CA TYR A 46 -1.03 -13.90 -6.93
C TYR A 46 -1.86 -14.84 -7.80
N HIS A 47 -1.96 -14.54 -9.09
CA HIS A 47 -2.47 -15.48 -10.09
C HIS A 47 -1.31 -15.95 -10.99
N PRO A 48 -0.77 -17.16 -10.78
CA PRO A 48 0.37 -17.67 -11.57
C PRO A 48 0.00 -18.10 -13.00
N GLY A 49 -1.28 -18.09 -13.38
CA GLY A 49 -1.78 -18.78 -14.56
C GLY A 49 -1.83 -20.30 -14.39
N GLY A 50 -2.20 -21.02 -15.45
CA GLY A 50 -2.27 -22.48 -15.44
C GLY A 50 -3.50 -23.09 -14.75
N TYR A 51 -4.38 -22.25 -14.18
CA TYR A 51 -5.67 -22.63 -13.61
C TYR A 51 -6.85 -22.22 -14.51
N ALA A 52 -6.66 -22.20 -15.83
CA ALA A 52 -7.73 -21.86 -16.77
C ALA A 52 -8.87 -22.89 -16.66
N VAL A 53 -10.07 -22.43 -16.29
CA VAL A 53 -11.29 -23.23 -16.26
C VAL A 53 -12.22 -22.68 -17.34
N GLY A 54 -12.06 -23.15 -18.57
CA GLY A 54 -12.72 -22.54 -19.73
C GLY A 54 -12.13 -21.16 -20.06
N GLU A 55 -12.97 -20.21 -20.48
CA GLU A 55 -12.55 -18.81 -20.70
C GLU A 55 -12.32 -18.06 -19.36
N LEU A 56 -12.89 -18.57 -18.26
CA LEU A 56 -12.71 -18.03 -16.93
C LEU A 56 -11.26 -18.29 -16.48
N TYR A 57 -10.53 -17.22 -16.13
CA TYR A 57 -9.13 -17.25 -15.69
C TYR A 57 -8.10 -17.67 -16.76
N ALA A 58 -8.45 -17.61 -18.04
CA ALA A 58 -7.52 -17.93 -19.13
C ALA A 58 -6.35 -16.93 -19.22
N ASP A 59 -6.56 -15.69 -18.81
CA ASP A 59 -5.57 -14.62 -18.82
C ASP A 59 -4.88 -14.48 -17.45
N PRO A 60 -3.58 -14.83 -17.32
CA PRO A 60 -2.86 -14.72 -16.06
C PRO A 60 -2.54 -13.26 -15.68
N LEU A 61 -2.76 -12.30 -16.59
CA LEU A 61 -2.68 -10.87 -16.29
C LEU A 61 -3.97 -10.34 -15.67
N ARG A 62 -4.95 -11.20 -15.35
CA ARG A 62 -6.20 -10.81 -14.68
C ARG A 62 -6.34 -11.55 -13.36
N TRP A 63 -7.21 -11.04 -12.52
CA TRP A 63 -7.63 -11.72 -11.30
C TRP A 63 -8.14 -13.15 -11.62
N GLY A 64 -7.75 -14.11 -10.79
CA GLY A 64 -8.10 -15.51 -10.97
C GLY A 64 -7.93 -16.34 -9.69
N PRO A 65 -7.67 -17.65 -9.80
CA PRO A 65 -7.46 -18.52 -8.65
C PRO A 65 -6.29 -18.03 -7.81
N MET A 66 -6.60 -17.46 -6.66
CA MET A 66 -5.64 -16.76 -5.83
C MET A 66 -4.72 -17.73 -5.08
N HIS A 67 -3.44 -17.37 -5.14
CA HIS A 67 -2.33 -17.95 -4.41
C HIS A 67 -1.71 -16.87 -3.53
N TRP A 68 -0.84 -17.27 -2.60
CA TRP A 68 0.15 -16.36 -2.02
C TRP A 68 1.47 -16.50 -2.76
N GLY A 69 1.83 -15.50 -3.56
CA GLY A 69 3.21 -15.31 -3.99
C GLY A 69 4.10 -14.93 -2.81
N HIS A 70 5.42 -14.98 -2.98
CA HIS A 70 6.34 -14.73 -1.88
C HIS A 70 7.66 -14.11 -2.36
N ALA A 71 8.11 -13.07 -1.65
CA ALA A 71 9.44 -12.52 -1.72
C ALA A 71 9.98 -12.19 -0.32
N VAL A 72 11.30 -12.09 -0.21
CA VAL A 72 11.99 -11.65 1.01
C VAL A 72 12.96 -10.53 0.72
N SER A 73 13.19 -9.67 1.71
CA SER A 73 14.17 -8.59 1.64
C SER A 73 14.84 -8.38 2.99
N THR A 74 16.09 -7.95 3.02
CA THR A 74 16.77 -7.52 4.25
C THR A 74 16.64 -6.02 4.52
N ASP A 75 16.16 -5.25 3.54
CA ASP A 75 16.13 -3.78 3.59
C ASP A 75 14.80 -3.16 3.14
N LEU A 76 13.78 -3.97 2.83
CA LEU A 76 12.48 -3.61 2.25
C LEU A 76 12.54 -3.00 0.85
N VAL A 77 13.72 -2.94 0.23
CA VAL A 77 13.96 -2.30 -1.07
C VAL A 77 14.33 -3.34 -2.12
N HIS A 78 15.33 -4.18 -1.84
CA HIS A 78 15.80 -5.21 -2.74
C HIS A 78 15.14 -6.54 -2.41
N TRP A 79 14.36 -7.08 -3.36
CA TRP A 79 13.51 -8.25 -3.13
C TRP A 79 14.05 -9.48 -3.85
N GLN A 80 14.16 -10.57 -3.11
CA GLN A 80 14.38 -11.91 -3.65
C GLN A 80 13.05 -12.65 -3.77
N HIS A 81 12.62 -12.93 -5.00
CA HIS A 81 11.45 -13.76 -5.23
C HIS A 81 11.70 -15.21 -4.80
N LEU A 82 10.71 -15.78 -4.11
CA LEU A 82 10.69 -17.16 -3.67
C LEU A 82 9.58 -17.94 -4.40
N PRO A 83 9.55 -19.28 -4.29
CA PRO A 83 8.42 -20.05 -4.78
C PRO A 83 7.09 -19.60 -4.17
N VAL A 84 6.00 -19.87 -4.87
CA VAL A 84 4.63 -19.65 -4.36
C VAL A 84 4.46 -20.37 -3.01
N ALA A 85 3.95 -19.64 -2.02
CA ALA A 85 3.84 -20.09 -0.64
C ALA A 85 2.57 -20.92 -0.39
N LEU A 86 1.41 -20.41 -0.82
CA LEU A 86 0.12 -21.06 -0.67
C LEU A 86 -0.59 -21.17 -2.02
N THR A 87 -1.13 -22.35 -2.32
CA THR A 87 -1.90 -22.64 -3.53
C THR A 87 -3.36 -22.91 -3.21
N PRO A 88 -4.28 -22.86 -4.19
CA PRO A 88 -5.61 -23.45 -4.05
C PRO A 88 -5.55 -24.93 -3.61
N ASP A 89 -6.62 -25.42 -2.97
CA ASP A 89 -6.77 -26.85 -2.64
C ASP A 89 -7.07 -27.68 -3.91
N SER A 90 -7.84 -27.10 -4.83
CA SER A 90 -8.10 -27.70 -6.14
C SER A 90 -6.82 -27.79 -6.99
N ALA A 91 -6.68 -28.90 -7.71
CA ALA A 91 -5.63 -29.04 -8.71
C ALA A 91 -5.83 -28.05 -9.89
N PRO A 92 -4.76 -27.66 -10.60
CA PRO A 92 -4.86 -26.84 -11.81
C PRO A 92 -5.88 -27.38 -12.82
N GLY A 93 -6.78 -26.53 -13.29
CA GLY A 93 -7.83 -26.86 -14.26
C GLY A 93 -9.10 -27.49 -13.67
N ALA A 94 -9.18 -27.72 -12.36
CA ALA A 94 -10.39 -28.23 -11.72
C ALA A 94 -11.48 -27.16 -11.55
N ALA A 95 -12.74 -27.57 -11.72
CA ALA A 95 -13.93 -26.73 -11.59
C ALA A 95 -14.97 -27.40 -10.67
N PRO A 96 -15.55 -26.69 -9.68
CA PRO A 96 -15.17 -25.33 -9.23
C PRO A 96 -13.79 -25.30 -8.56
N VAL A 97 -13.19 -24.10 -8.47
CA VAL A 97 -11.94 -23.89 -7.74
C VAL A 97 -12.26 -23.81 -6.24
N ARG A 98 -11.63 -24.69 -5.45
CA ARG A 98 -11.82 -24.78 -4.00
C ARG A 98 -10.57 -24.33 -3.27
N GLY A 99 -10.76 -23.66 -2.14
CA GLY A 99 -9.69 -23.30 -1.21
C GLY A 99 -8.61 -22.39 -1.79
N MET A 100 -9.00 -21.43 -2.65
CA MET A 100 -8.14 -20.31 -3.03
C MET A 100 -7.61 -19.63 -1.76
N ALA A 101 -6.33 -19.27 -1.76
CA ALA A 101 -5.75 -18.51 -0.67
C ALA A 101 -6.01 -17.03 -0.95
N PHE A 102 -6.98 -16.47 -0.25
CA PHE A 102 -7.25 -15.03 -0.21
C PHE A 102 -6.40 -14.35 0.85
N SER A 103 -6.50 -13.02 0.93
CA SER A 103 -5.68 -12.16 1.78
C SER A 103 -5.70 -12.54 3.26
N GLY A 104 -4.66 -12.10 3.97
CA GLY A 104 -4.42 -12.38 5.38
C GLY A 104 -3.03 -11.97 5.85
N SER A 105 -2.64 -12.45 7.01
CA SER A 105 -1.44 -12.02 7.75
C SER A 105 -0.58 -13.21 8.19
N ALA A 106 0.61 -12.93 8.72
CA ALA A 106 1.49 -13.94 9.27
C ALA A 106 2.12 -13.45 10.58
N VAL A 107 2.41 -14.37 11.49
CA VAL A 107 3.00 -14.12 12.80
C VAL A 107 4.11 -15.12 13.09
N VAL A 108 5.01 -14.77 14.00
CA VAL A 108 5.95 -15.73 14.60
C VAL A 108 5.32 -16.27 15.89
N ASP A 109 5.02 -17.56 15.94
CA ASP A 109 4.51 -18.20 17.17
C ASP A 109 5.69 -18.60 18.08
N TRP A 110 6.30 -17.58 18.71
CA TRP A 110 7.47 -17.73 19.58
C TRP A 110 7.31 -18.77 20.69
N ASN A 111 6.09 -18.92 21.21
CA ASN A 111 5.77 -19.79 22.33
C ASN A 111 5.19 -21.14 21.92
N ASP A 112 5.06 -21.42 20.61
CA ASP A 112 4.38 -22.60 20.08
C ASP A 112 2.99 -22.78 20.71
N SER A 113 2.28 -21.66 20.86
CA SER A 113 0.92 -21.62 21.41
C SER A 113 -0.05 -22.42 20.53
N ALA A 114 0.19 -22.47 19.22
CA ALA A 114 -0.56 -23.29 18.28
C ALA A 114 -0.22 -24.79 18.37
N GLY A 115 0.88 -25.19 19.01
CA GLY A 115 1.32 -26.57 19.08
C GLY A 115 1.55 -27.19 17.70
N LEU A 116 2.06 -26.39 16.76
CA LEU A 116 2.33 -26.78 15.37
C LEU A 116 3.81 -27.07 15.13
N ARG A 117 4.69 -26.61 16.03
CA ARG A 117 6.13 -26.80 15.92
C ARG A 117 6.50 -28.29 16.09
N ARG A 118 7.31 -28.80 15.17
CA ARG A 118 7.98 -30.11 15.17
C ARG A 118 9.47 -30.00 15.51
N GLY A 119 10.11 -28.87 15.21
CA GLY A 119 11.54 -28.60 15.39
C GLY A 119 11.85 -27.70 16.59
N SER A 120 13.05 -27.12 16.60
CA SER A 120 13.51 -26.17 17.62
C SER A 120 13.17 -24.71 17.31
N GLU A 121 13.07 -24.37 16.03
CA GLU A 121 12.81 -23.00 15.58
C GLU A 121 11.34 -22.61 15.79
N PRO A 122 11.06 -21.35 16.16
CA PRO A 122 9.70 -20.80 16.11
C PRO A 122 9.04 -21.04 14.76
N ALA A 123 7.74 -21.38 14.78
CA ALA A 123 6.97 -21.54 13.57
C ALA A 123 6.44 -20.17 13.11
N LEU A 124 6.60 -19.87 11.83
CA LEU A 124 5.75 -18.87 11.18
C LEU A 124 4.37 -19.46 10.99
N VAL A 125 3.33 -18.71 11.32
CA VAL A 125 1.93 -19.09 11.09
C VAL A 125 1.30 -18.06 10.19
N ALA A 126 0.83 -18.47 9.02
CA ALA A 126 0.02 -17.68 8.11
C ALA A 126 -1.44 -17.91 8.47
N ILE A 127 -2.20 -16.83 8.57
CA ILE A 127 -3.64 -16.82 8.82
C ILE A 127 -4.28 -16.13 7.63
N TYR A 128 -5.16 -16.83 6.93
CA TYR A 128 -5.64 -16.40 5.61
C TYR A 128 -7.07 -16.84 5.36
N THR A 129 -7.71 -16.18 4.42
CA THR A 129 -9.07 -16.55 4.00
C THR A 129 -9.00 -17.70 2.99
N LEU A 130 -9.66 -18.81 3.25
CA LEU A 130 -9.97 -19.82 2.22
C LEU A 130 -11.22 -19.39 1.48
N ALA A 131 -11.10 -19.29 0.15
CA ALA A 131 -12.21 -18.94 -0.72
C ALA A 131 -12.53 -20.02 -1.76
N ASP A 132 -13.81 -20.27 -2.02
CA ASP A 132 -14.27 -21.16 -3.09
C ASP A 132 -14.95 -20.33 -4.20
N SER A 133 -14.78 -20.74 -5.46
CA SER A 133 -15.37 -20.02 -6.60
C SER A 133 -16.89 -20.18 -6.72
N GLU A 134 -17.45 -21.19 -6.04
CA GLU A 134 -18.89 -21.49 -6.00
C GLU A 134 -19.31 -22.05 -4.64
N GLY A 135 -20.52 -21.71 -4.18
CA GLY A 135 -21.15 -22.23 -2.95
C GLY A 135 -21.26 -21.18 -1.83
N GLY A 136 -22.31 -21.30 -1.00
CA GLY A 136 -22.72 -20.27 -0.02
C GLY A 136 -21.84 -20.11 1.24
N GLU A 137 -20.85 -20.98 1.46
CA GLU A 137 -19.83 -20.85 2.53
C GLU A 137 -18.50 -20.32 1.97
N ALA A 138 -18.60 -19.30 1.09
CA ALA A 138 -17.55 -18.96 0.13
C ALA A 138 -16.23 -18.46 0.75
N GLN A 139 -16.21 -17.97 1.99
CA GLN A 139 -15.02 -17.41 2.65
C GLN A 139 -14.96 -17.86 4.10
N ARG A 140 -13.84 -18.41 4.57
CA ARG A 140 -13.62 -18.95 5.94
C ARG A 140 -12.16 -18.80 6.33
N GLN A 141 -11.82 -18.72 7.62
CA GLN A 141 -10.43 -18.44 8.03
C GLN A 141 -9.65 -19.72 8.31
N ALA A 142 -8.44 -19.78 7.79
CA ALA A 142 -7.56 -20.93 7.84
C ALA A 142 -6.16 -20.54 8.30
N ILE A 143 -5.40 -21.54 8.73
CA ILE A 143 -3.99 -21.37 9.03
C ILE A 143 -3.11 -22.34 8.24
N ALA A 144 -1.90 -21.90 7.93
CA ALA A 144 -0.79 -22.71 7.47
C ALA A 144 0.44 -22.33 8.28
N TRP A 145 1.44 -23.19 8.32
CA TRP A 145 2.62 -22.93 9.11
C TRP A 145 3.90 -23.37 8.41
N SER A 146 5.00 -22.72 8.78
CA SER A 146 6.34 -22.95 8.25
C SER A 146 7.37 -22.98 9.38
N GLU A 147 8.32 -23.91 9.28
CA GLU A 147 9.46 -24.05 10.21
C GLU A 147 10.81 -23.81 9.52
N ASP A 148 10.79 -23.49 8.23
CA ASP A 148 11.98 -23.30 7.41
C ASP A 148 12.11 -21.83 7.00
N ARG A 149 11.77 -20.90 7.92
CA ARG A 149 11.77 -19.46 7.66
C ARG A 149 10.89 -19.09 6.46
N GLY A 150 9.68 -19.62 6.40
CA GLY A 150 8.68 -19.27 5.40
C GLY A 150 8.96 -19.80 3.99
N ARG A 151 9.92 -20.73 3.81
CA ARG A 151 10.29 -21.25 2.48
C ARG A 151 9.32 -22.32 1.98
N SER A 152 8.71 -23.08 2.88
CA SER A 152 7.63 -24.02 2.59
C SER A 152 6.56 -23.99 3.67
N TRP A 153 5.32 -24.29 3.26
CA TRP A 153 4.14 -24.14 4.10
C TRP A 153 3.32 -25.43 4.16
N THR A 154 2.88 -25.79 5.37
CA THR A 154 1.96 -26.90 5.61
C THR A 154 0.61 -26.33 6.03
N LYS A 155 -0.44 -26.55 5.23
CA LYS A 155 -1.82 -26.21 5.61
C LYS A 155 -2.26 -27.05 6.81
N TYR A 156 -2.92 -26.42 7.78
CA TYR A 156 -3.42 -27.12 8.95
C TYR A 156 -4.58 -28.06 8.59
N ALA A 157 -4.46 -29.34 8.96
CA ALA A 157 -5.46 -30.35 8.62
C ALA A 157 -6.84 -30.10 9.25
N GLY A 158 -6.91 -29.32 10.34
CA GLY A 158 -8.15 -28.94 11.00
C GLY A 158 -8.78 -27.64 10.47
N ASN A 159 -8.35 -27.13 9.31
CA ASN A 159 -8.97 -25.95 8.72
C ASN A 159 -10.44 -26.20 8.31
N PRO A 160 -11.31 -25.17 8.34
CA PRO A 160 -11.02 -23.80 8.81
C PRO A 160 -10.92 -23.69 10.34
N VAL A 161 -10.09 -22.76 10.83
CA VAL A 161 -9.99 -22.43 12.28
C VAL A 161 -11.08 -21.45 12.74
N LEU A 162 -11.67 -20.70 11.81
CA LEU A 162 -12.86 -19.89 12.04
C LEU A 162 -13.82 -20.08 10.86
N PRO A 163 -14.85 -20.94 11.02
CA PRO A 163 -15.87 -21.13 10.00
C PRO A 163 -16.71 -19.86 9.84
N ASN A 164 -17.28 -19.67 8.67
CA ASN A 164 -18.13 -18.52 8.40
C ASN A 164 -19.57 -18.79 8.86
N PRO A 165 -20.14 -17.96 9.75
CA PRO A 165 -21.50 -18.14 10.24
C PRO A 165 -22.60 -17.69 9.26
N GLY A 166 -22.27 -17.48 7.98
CA GLY A 166 -23.18 -16.96 6.95
C GLY A 166 -23.09 -15.46 6.73
N ILE A 167 -21.97 -14.84 7.12
CA ILE A 167 -21.69 -13.41 6.94
C ILE A 167 -21.06 -13.19 5.55
N PRO A 168 -21.62 -12.28 4.73
CA PRO A 168 -20.97 -11.83 3.49
C PRO A 168 -19.63 -11.16 3.80
N ASP A 169 -18.70 -11.25 2.86
CA ASP A 169 -17.40 -10.58 2.96
C ASP A 169 -16.69 -10.84 4.29
N PHE A 170 -16.47 -12.13 4.60
CA PHE A 170 -15.86 -12.61 5.84
C PHE A 170 -14.40 -13.01 5.57
N ARG A 171 -13.49 -12.03 5.54
CA ARG A 171 -12.15 -12.19 4.99
C ARG A 171 -11.10 -11.26 5.60
N ASP A 172 -9.87 -11.44 5.10
CA ASP A 172 -8.69 -10.60 5.34
C ASP A 172 -8.24 -10.54 6.81
N PRO A 173 -7.97 -11.68 7.47
CA PRO A 173 -7.59 -11.69 8.88
C PRO A 173 -6.22 -11.04 9.12
N LYS A 174 -6.19 -9.89 9.81
CA LYS A 174 -4.98 -9.36 10.46
C LYS A 174 -4.87 -9.95 11.86
N VAL A 175 -3.79 -10.69 12.11
CA VAL A 175 -3.50 -11.30 13.41
C VAL A 175 -2.21 -10.75 13.99
N PHE A 176 -2.21 -10.47 15.29
CA PHE A 176 -1.03 -10.08 16.06
C PHE A 176 -1.14 -10.57 17.51
N TRP A 177 0.01 -10.65 18.20
CA TRP A 177 0.04 -10.95 19.63
C TRP A 177 -0.18 -9.67 20.44
N HIS A 178 -1.23 -9.64 21.26
CA HIS A 178 -1.47 -8.54 22.18
C HIS A 178 -0.89 -8.86 23.57
N ALA A 179 0.34 -8.42 23.81
CA ALA A 179 1.07 -8.72 25.04
C ALA A 179 0.33 -8.32 26.33
N PRO A 180 -0.36 -7.16 26.42
CA PRO A 180 -1.09 -6.78 27.64
C PRO A 180 -2.22 -7.74 28.03
N SER A 181 -2.94 -8.32 27.06
CA SER A 181 -4.01 -9.31 27.34
C SER A 181 -3.52 -10.76 27.30
N GLY A 182 -2.31 -11.00 26.80
CA GLY A 182 -1.73 -12.34 26.68
C GLY A 182 -2.50 -13.23 25.70
N ARG A 183 -3.00 -12.67 24.59
CA ARG A 183 -3.77 -13.40 23.58
C ARG A 183 -3.40 -12.95 22.17
N TRP A 184 -3.62 -13.85 21.22
CA TRP A 184 -3.71 -13.48 19.82
C TRP A 184 -5.00 -12.71 19.57
N VAL A 185 -4.91 -11.65 18.78
CA VAL A 185 -6.04 -10.84 18.33
C VAL A 185 -6.13 -10.96 16.82
N MET A 186 -7.34 -11.18 16.30
CA MET A 186 -7.66 -11.14 14.88
C MET A 186 -8.63 -9.99 14.65
N VAL A 187 -8.30 -9.11 13.70
CA VAL A 187 -9.25 -8.17 13.10
C VAL A 187 -9.63 -8.71 11.73
N LEU A 188 -10.92 -8.83 11.47
CA LEU A 188 -11.47 -9.51 10.29
C LEU A 188 -12.57 -8.65 9.65
N ALA A 189 -12.51 -8.46 8.34
CA ALA A 189 -13.62 -7.87 7.61
C ALA A 189 -14.82 -8.82 7.63
N ALA A 190 -16.01 -8.29 7.93
CA ALA A 190 -17.24 -9.05 8.04
C ALA A 190 -18.42 -8.19 7.56
N GLY A 191 -18.61 -8.12 6.24
CA GLY A 191 -19.59 -7.21 5.63
C GLY A 191 -19.20 -5.74 5.86
N PRO A 192 -20.10 -4.89 6.38
CA PRO A 192 -19.83 -3.46 6.59
C PRO A 192 -19.20 -3.16 7.96
N CYS A 193 -18.47 -4.10 8.55
CA CYS A 193 -17.83 -3.93 9.86
C CYS A 193 -16.51 -4.70 9.98
N MET A 194 -15.72 -4.38 10.99
CA MET A 194 -14.61 -5.24 11.44
C MET A 194 -15.02 -6.04 12.67
N GLN A 195 -14.86 -7.36 12.63
CA GLN A 195 -14.95 -8.19 13.83
C GLN A 195 -13.58 -8.38 14.47
N ILE A 196 -13.55 -8.27 15.79
CA ILE A 196 -12.39 -8.59 16.61
C ILE A 196 -12.63 -9.94 17.27
N HIS A 197 -11.71 -10.87 17.06
CA HIS A 197 -11.69 -12.19 17.70
C HIS A 197 -10.41 -12.34 18.51
N THR A 198 -10.45 -13.13 19.59
CA THR A 198 -9.26 -13.47 20.39
C THR A 198 -9.02 -14.97 20.43
N SER A 199 -7.76 -15.36 20.56
CA SER A 199 -7.36 -16.78 20.65
C SER A 199 -6.19 -16.98 21.60
N PRO A 200 -6.18 -18.06 22.40
CA PRO A 200 -4.99 -18.47 23.13
C PRO A 200 -3.98 -19.24 22.27
N ASP A 201 -4.36 -19.75 21.10
CA ASP A 201 -3.62 -20.81 20.39
C ASP A 201 -3.70 -20.75 18.85
N LEU A 202 -4.14 -19.63 18.27
CA LEU A 202 -4.35 -19.42 16.82
C LEU A 202 -5.36 -20.37 16.14
N ARG A 203 -5.86 -21.39 16.84
CA ARG A 203 -6.74 -22.43 16.31
C ARG A 203 -8.18 -22.29 16.78
N ARG A 204 -8.37 -21.80 18.00
CA ARG A 204 -9.69 -21.58 18.60
C ARG A 204 -9.90 -20.10 18.80
N TRP A 205 -10.84 -19.55 18.04
CA TRP A 205 -11.17 -18.12 18.06
C TRP A 205 -12.49 -17.89 18.79
N THR A 206 -12.54 -16.82 19.57
CA THR A 206 -13.74 -16.33 20.24
C THR A 206 -14.00 -14.90 19.79
N HIS A 207 -15.21 -14.64 19.27
CA HIS A 207 -15.66 -13.28 18.97
C HIS A 207 -15.63 -12.43 20.24
N ALA A 208 -15.02 -11.25 20.15
CA ALA A 208 -14.84 -10.34 21.27
C ALA A 208 -15.66 -9.06 21.09
N SER A 209 -15.60 -8.43 19.92
CA SER A 209 -16.39 -7.23 19.61
C SER A 209 -16.53 -6.99 18.11
N ASP A 210 -17.43 -6.08 17.75
CA ASP A 210 -17.54 -5.50 16.42
C ASP A 210 -17.10 -4.03 16.47
N PHE A 211 -16.42 -3.58 15.43
CA PHE A 211 -16.12 -2.19 15.16
C PHE A 211 -16.90 -1.72 13.94
N THR A 212 -17.73 -0.70 14.15
CA THR A 212 -18.49 0.00 13.13
C THR A 212 -18.34 1.49 13.34
N VAL A 213 -18.51 2.27 12.28
CA VAL A 213 -18.66 3.72 12.35
C VAL A 213 -19.86 4.15 11.54
N ASP A 214 -20.52 5.21 12.00
CA ASP A 214 -21.60 5.87 11.27
C ASP A 214 -21.05 7.23 10.85
N GLN A 215 -20.44 7.28 9.66
CA GLN A 215 -19.94 8.52 9.04
C GLN A 215 -20.72 8.86 7.76
N GLY A 216 -21.96 8.37 7.63
CA GLY A 216 -22.77 8.52 6.42
C GLY A 216 -22.26 7.73 5.22
N ILE A 217 -21.42 6.71 5.46
CA ILE A 217 -20.89 5.77 4.47
C ILE A 217 -21.48 4.39 4.78
N ASP A 218 -22.79 4.24 4.52
CA ASP A 218 -23.52 3.06 4.95
C ASP A 218 -23.45 1.91 3.94
N GLY A 219 -23.16 0.71 4.44
CA GLY A 219 -23.52 -0.56 3.79
C GLY A 219 -22.53 -1.13 2.78
N ALA A 220 -21.42 -0.46 2.47
CA ALA A 220 -20.37 -1.05 1.64
C ALA A 220 -19.47 -2.02 2.42
N PRO A 221 -18.96 -3.08 1.76
CA PRO A 221 -17.98 -3.97 2.37
C PRO A 221 -16.70 -3.23 2.78
N TRP A 222 -16.12 -3.68 3.88
CA TRP A 222 -14.78 -3.30 4.28
C TRP A 222 -13.80 -4.42 3.97
N GLU A 223 -12.54 -4.10 3.72
CA GLU A 223 -11.49 -5.06 3.37
C GLU A 223 -10.19 -4.73 4.10
N CYS A 224 -9.28 -5.70 4.12
CA CYS A 224 -7.88 -5.56 4.54
C CYS A 224 -7.68 -4.69 5.80
N PRO A 225 -8.24 -5.09 6.96
CA PRO A 225 -7.98 -4.40 8.21
C PRO A 225 -6.51 -4.46 8.61
N ASP A 226 -6.06 -3.46 9.36
CA ASP A 226 -4.88 -3.55 10.20
C ASP A 226 -5.11 -2.85 11.54
N LEU A 227 -4.49 -3.32 12.62
CA LEU A 227 -4.60 -2.71 13.95
C LEU A 227 -3.26 -2.75 14.65
N PHE A 228 -2.73 -1.57 14.99
CA PHE A 228 -1.42 -1.42 15.62
C PHE A 228 -1.35 -0.20 16.52
N GLU A 229 -0.49 -0.26 17.54
CA GLU A 229 -0.20 0.86 18.43
C GLU A 229 1.00 1.68 17.92
N LEU A 230 0.91 3.01 18.03
CA LEU A 230 1.99 3.97 17.79
C LEU A 230 2.06 5.01 18.92
N PRO A 231 3.24 5.50 19.28
CA PRO A 231 3.37 6.70 20.11
C PRO A 231 3.05 7.97 19.32
N VAL A 232 2.65 9.01 20.04
CA VAL A 232 2.42 10.34 19.49
C VAL A 232 3.70 11.16 19.61
N GLU A 233 4.39 11.43 18.50
CA GLU A 233 5.77 11.96 18.47
C GLU A 233 5.95 13.24 19.30
N ASN A 234 4.97 14.15 19.27
CA ASN A 234 4.99 15.44 19.96
C ASN A 234 4.17 15.45 21.26
N ALA A 235 3.83 14.29 21.81
CA ALA A 235 3.17 14.14 23.11
C ALA A 235 3.82 12.97 23.90
N PRO A 236 4.94 13.23 24.61
CA PRO A 236 5.69 12.19 25.30
C PRO A 236 4.84 11.35 26.27
N GLY A 237 4.95 10.01 26.15
CA GLY A 237 4.21 9.05 26.96
C GLY A 237 2.80 8.73 26.45
N GLU A 238 2.29 9.46 25.47
CA GLU A 238 1.01 9.18 24.84
C GLU A 238 1.17 8.17 23.71
N ARG A 239 0.32 7.14 23.71
CA ARG A 239 0.20 6.14 22.64
C ARG A 239 -1.24 6.00 22.23
N ARG A 240 -1.46 5.63 20.98
CA ARG A 240 -2.78 5.34 20.42
C ARG A 240 -2.72 4.16 19.48
N TRP A 241 -3.84 3.47 19.39
CA TRP A 241 -4.09 2.45 18.40
C TRP A 241 -4.62 3.08 17.12
N VAL A 242 -4.22 2.50 15.99
CA VAL A 242 -4.65 2.89 14.65
C VAL A 242 -5.30 1.68 14.00
N MET A 243 -6.56 1.83 13.58
CA MET A 243 -7.27 0.86 12.74
C MET A 243 -7.21 1.34 11.29
N LEU A 244 -6.65 0.55 10.39
CA LEU A 244 -6.74 0.76 8.94
C LEU A 244 -7.93 -0.03 8.40
N VAL A 245 -8.64 0.57 7.43
CA VAL A 245 -9.78 -0.05 6.75
C VAL A 245 -9.69 0.28 5.26
N SER A 246 -9.62 -0.74 4.42
CA SER A 246 -9.71 -0.56 2.97
C SER A 246 -11.19 -0.52 2.55
N MET A 247 -11.63 0.62 2.03
CA MET A 247 -13.04 0.92 1.78
C MET A 247 -13.42 0.56 0.33
N VAL A 248 -14.52 -0.18 0.16
CA VAL A 248 -15.08 -0.51 -1.16
C VAL A 248 -16.16 0.51 -1.53
N GLY A 249 -16.15 0.99 -2.77
CA GLY A 249 -17.23 1.83 -3.31
C GLY A 249 -17.37 3.24 -2.73
N HIS A 250 -16.48 3.66 -1.82
CA HIS A 250 -16.48 4.97 -1.19
C HIS A 250 -15.07 5.56 -1.14
N GLY A 251 -14.61 6.05 -2.29
CA GLY A 251 -13.36 6.75 -2.42
C GLY A 251 -13.48 8.26 -2.25
N ILE A 252 -12.33 8.92 -2.18
CA ILE A 252 -12.20 10.36 -1.88
C ILE A 252 -12.93 11.28 -2.86
N LEU A 253 -13.05 10.88 -4.14
CA LEU A 253 -13.74 11.64 -5.18
C LEU A 253 -15.20 11.24 -5.40
N GLY A 254 -15.79 10.47 -4.49
CA GLY A 254 -17.12 9.91 -4.63
C GLY A 254 -17.08 8.61 -5.45
N GLY A 255 -17.11 7.48 -4.74
CA GLY A 255 -16.97 6.16 -5.36
C GLY A 255 -15.52 5.69 -5.46
N GLY A 256 -15.34 4.38 -5.67
CA GLY A 256 -14.03 3.75 -5.82
C GLY A 256 -13.45 3.17 -4.53
N TRP A 257 -12.14 2.94 -4.52
CA TRP A 257 -11.43 2.21 -3.47
C TRP A 257 -10.30 3.07 -2.89
N ASN A 258 -10.35 3.31 -1.57
CA ASN A 258 -9.36 4.08 -0.82
C ASN A 258 -9.17 3.46 0.56
N THR A 259 -8.06 3.78 1.23
CA THR A 259 -7.79 3.31 2.60
C THR A 259 -8.10 4.41 3.61
N GLN A 260 -9.01 4.15 4.53
CA GLN A 260 -9.32 5.00 5.67
C GLN A 260 -8.53 4.53 6.90
N TYR A 261 -8.26 5.44 7.85
CA TYR A 261 -7.78 5.08 9.18
C TYR A 261 -8.62 5.69 10.30
N PHE A 262 -8.53 5.10 11.48
CA PHE A 262 -9.12 5.58 12.73
C PHE A 262 -8.06 5.57 13.82
N VAL A 263 -8.03 6.62 14.64
CA VAL A 263 -7.17 6.70 15.84
C VAL A 263 -8.04 6.48 17.07
N GLY A 264 -7.57 5.69 18.03
CA GLY A 264 -8.36 5.29 19.18
C GLY A 264 -7.57 4.52 20.22
N ASP A 265 -8.31 3.85 21.09
CA ASP A 265 -7.80 2.95 22.12
C ASP A 265 -8.24 1.51 21.85
N PHE A 266 -7.42 0.54 22.27
CA PHE A 266 -7.72 -0.88 22.19
C PHE A 266 -7.35 -1.56 23.50
N ASP A 267 -8.28 -2.31 24.08
CA ASP A 267 -8.11 -2.98 25.37
C ASP A 267 -7.72 -4.47 25.25
N GLY A 268 -7.57 -4.97 24.03
CA GLY A 268 -7.37 -6.40 23.75
C GLY A 268 -8.63 -7.11 23.25
N GLU A 269 -9.81 -6.48 23.36
CA GLU A 269 -11.10 -7.04 22.93
C GLU A 269 -11.91 -6.07 22.07
N ARG A 270 -11.86 -4.75 22.36
CA ARG A 270 -12.61 -3.70 21.66
C ARG A 270 -11.72 -2.52 21.30
N PHE A 271 -11.84 -2.07 20.04
CA PHE A 271 -11.28 -0.80 19.57
C PHE A 271 -12.33 0.30 19.71
N VAL A 272 -11.95 1.44 20.28
CA VAL A 272 -12.80 2.62 20.48
C VAL A 272 -12.14 3.83 19.81
N PRO A 273 -12.70 4.37 18.73
CA PRO A 273 -12.11 5.54 18.05
C PRO A 273 -12.28 6.80 18.91
N GLU A 274 -11.31 7.72 18.84
CA GLU A 274 -11.38 9.02 19.55
C GLU A 274 -12.55 9.89 19.05
N ALA A 275 -12.85 9.80 17.75
CA ALA A 275 -13.88 10.58 17.09
C ALA A 275 -14.73 9.70 16.15
N PRO A 276 -15.67 8.89 16.69
CA PRO A 276 -16.50 7.97 15.89
C PRO A 276 -17.39 8.70 14.86
N GLN A 277 -17.67 9.98 15.09
CA GLN A 277 -18.45 10.87 14.24
C GLN A 277 -17.55 11.99 13.64
N GLY A 278 -16.24 11.78 13.64
CA GLY A 278 -15.24 12.73 13.15
C GLY A 278 -15.18 12.77 11.61
N PRO A 279 -14.28 13.58 11.04
CA PRO A 279 -14.06 13.58 9.59
C PRO A 279 -13.53 12.23 9.10
N LEU A 280 -13.69 11.97 7.80
CA LEU A 280 -13.02 10.86 7.15
C LEU A 280 -11.52 11.13 7.11
N LEU A 281 -10.73 10.19 7.64
CA LEU A 281 -9.28 10.28 7.68
C LEU A 281 -8.69 9.29 6.67
N TRP A 282 -8.22 9.80 5.54
CA TRP A 282 -7.65 8.99 4.48
C TRP A 282 -6.15 8.75 4.71
N LEU A 283 -5.71 7.52 4.50
CA LEU A 283 -4.28 7.19 4.52
C LEU A 283 -3.55 7.73 3.29
N ASP A 284 -4.24 7.81 2.15
CA ASP A 284 -3.73 8.31 0.88
C ASP A 284 -4.89 8.93 0.08
N HIS A 285 -4.60 10.08 -0.55
CA HIS A 285 -5.56 10.87 -1.30
C HIS A 285 -5.47 10.65 -2.82
N GLY A 286 -4.51 9.85 -3.30
CA GLY A 286 -4.46 9.40 -4.69
C GLY A 286 -5.41 8.22 -4.95
N ARG A 287 -5.42 7.70 -6.18
CA ARG A 287 -6.27 6.56 -6.54
C ARG A 287 -5.64 5.20 -6.30
N ASP A 288 -4.31 5.11 -6.28
CA ASP A 288 -3.59 3.85 -6.39
C ASP A 288 -2.89 3.46 -5.07
N HIS A 289 -3.62 3.50 -3.95
CA HIS A 289 -3.14 2.99 -2.66
C HIS A 289 -4.28 2.26 -1.92
N TYR A 290 -4.31 0.94 -2.07
CA TYR A 290 -5.35 0.09 -1.48
C TYR A 290 -4.76 -1.13 -0.76
N ALA A 291 -5.55 -1.78 0.10
CA ALA A 291 -5.14 -2.99 0.83
C ALA A 291 -3.82 -2.81 1.63
N GLY A 292 -3.57 -1.59 2.13
CA GLY A 292 -2.34 -1.27 2.86
C GLY A 292 -2.30 -1.95 4.22
N VAL A 293 -1.26 -2.77 4.46
CA VAL A 293 -1.03 -3.45 5.75
C VAL A 293 0.41 -3.30 6.21
N THR A 294 0.63 -3.54 7.51
CA THR A 294 1.91 -3.37 8.20
C THR A 294 2.58 -4.69 8.56
N TRP A 295 3.91 -4.66 8.67
CA TRP A 295 4.71 -5.80 9.12
C TRP A 295 4.50 -6.10 10.61
N ASN A 296 4.14 -7.34 10.91
CA ASN A 296 4.34 -7.92 12.23
C ASN A 296 5.84 -8.10 12.53
N GLU A 297 6.21 -8.05 13.81
CA GLU A 297 7.59 -8.24 14.28
C GLU A 297 8.62 -7.26 13.67
N HIS A 298 8.16 -6.11 13.14
CA HIS A 298 9.07 -5.10 12.60
C HIS A 298 10.18 -4.77 13.63
N PRO A 299 11.47 -4.96 13.29
CA PRO A 299 12.59 -4.85 14.22
C PRO A 299 12.97 -3.40 14.53
N GLY A 300 12.29 -2.42 13.92
CA GLY A 300 12.42 -1.02 14.27
C GLY A 300 12.09 -0.77 15.74
N ASN A 301 12.25 0.47 16.17
CA ASN A 301 11.84 0.83 17.51
C ASN A 301 10.30 0.79 17.64
N ASP A 302 9.80 0.72 18.88
CA ASP A 302 8.35 0.76 19.18
C ASP A 302 7.66 2.09 18.77
N HIS A 303 8.36 2.97 18.03
CA HIS A 303 7.87 4.27 17.60
C HIS A 303 7.34 4.33 16.17
N GLU A 304 7.50 3.28 15.38
CA GLU A 304 7.01 3.27 14.01
C GLU A 304 6.48 1.91 13.55
N ARG A 305 5.65 1.96 12.51
CA ARG A 305 5.22 0.80 11.73
C ARG A 305 5.62 1.02 10.29
N VAL A 306 5.99 -0.06 9.60
CA VAL A 306 6.18 -0.02 8.16
C VAL A 306 4.93 -0.57 7.50
N LEU A 307 4.39 0.18 6.54
CA LEU A 307 3.25 -0.18 5.70
C LEU A 307 3.69 -0.38 4.25
N ILE A 308 3.04 -1.29 3.54
CA ILE A 308 3.04 -1.33 2.07
C ILE A 308 1.61 -1.59 1.59
N GLY A 309 1.23 -0.97 0.47
CA GLY A 309 -0.08 -1.16 -0.14
C GLY A 309 0.00 -1.72 -1.56
N TRP A 310 -1.14 -2.13 -2.08
CA TRP A 310 -1.32 -2.42 -3.50
C TRP A 310 -1.44 -1.11 -4.28
N MET A 311 -0.54 -0.91 -5.23
CA MET A 311 -0.50 0.28 -6.08
C MET A 311 -1.36 0.08 -7.33
N SER A 312 -2.68 0.08 -7.13
CA SER A 312 -3.68 -0.02 -8.20
C SER A 312 -5.07 0.33 -7.65
N ASN A 313 -6.09 0.22 -8.50
CA ASN A 313 -7.48 0.45 -8.13
C ASN A 313 -8.42 -0.52 -8.85
N TRP A 314 -9.32 -1.17 -8.09
CA TRP A 314 -10.33 -2.08 -8.64
C TRP A 314 -11.23 -1.44 -9.71
N GLY A 315 -11.37 -0.10 -9.72
CA GLY A 315 -12.17 0.62 -10.69
C GLY A 315 -11.66 0.54 -12.14
N TYR A 316 -10.36 0.31 -12.34
CA TYR A 316 -9.75 0.28 -13.68
C TYR A 316 -8.59 -0.72 -13.83
N GLU A 317 -8.28 -1.51 -12.80
CA GLU A 317 -7.15 -2.46 -12.83
C GLU A 317 -7.17 -3.36 -14.07
N GLN A 318 -8.34 -3.73 -14.60
CA GLN A 318 -8.46 -4.63 -15.75
C GLN A 318 -8.10 -3.92 -17.06
N ALA A 319 -8.14 -2.59 -17.07
CA ALA A 319 -7.97 -1.74 -18.25
C ALA A 319 -6.54 -1.19 -18.40
N VAL A 320 -5.69 -1.29 -17.35
CA VAL A 320 -4.31 -0.79 -17.45
C VAL A 320 -3.51 -1.57 -18.51
N PRO A 321 -2.58 -0.94 -19.25
CA PRO A 321 -1.76 -1.64 -20.22
C PRO A 321 -0.76 -2.54 -19.49
N ALA A 322 -0.99 -3.85 -19.56
CA ALA A 322 -0.13 -4.87 -18.99
C ALA A 322 0.27 -5.86 -20.08
N THR A 323 1.56 -6.21 -20.14
CA THR A 323 2.07 -7.18 -21.13
C THR A 323 2.66 -8.43 -20.50
N THR A 324 3.43 -8.27 -19.43
CA THR A 324 4.14 -9.37 -18.75
C THR A 324 3.76 -9.51 -17.29
N PHE A 325 3.47 -8.41 -16.62
CA PHE A 325 3.01 -8.33 -15.24
C PHE A 325 1.82 -7.37 -15.17
N ARG A 326 1.02 -7.46 -14.11
CA ARG A 326 0.02 -6.44 -13.81
C ARG A 326 0.06 -6.09 -12.33
N ASN A 327 0.02 -4.79 -12.08
CA ASN A 327 0.09 -4.12 -10.79
C ASN A 327 1.47 -4.21 -10.11
N ALA A 328 1.63 -3.39 -9.08
CA ALA A 328 2.80 -3.29 -8.23
C ALA A 328 2.37 -3.02 -6.79
N MET A 329 3.33 -3.04 -5.87
CA MET A 329 3.14 -2.49 -4.53
C MET A 329 3.55 -1.02 -4.50
N THR A 330 3.07 -0.27 -3.52
CA THR A 330 3.56 1.09 -3.22
C THR A 330 4.99 1.03 -2.68
N LEU A 331 5.63 2.18 -2.53
CA LEU A 331 6.80 2.29 -1.67
C LEU A 331 6.46 1.81 -0.25
N PRO A 332 7.39 1.14 0.46
CA PRO A 332 7.25 0.95 1.88
C PRO A 332 7.25 2.30 2.60
N ARG A 333 6.34 2.47 3.56
CA ARG A 333 6.10 3.73 4.26
C ARG A 333 6.26 3.57 5.75
N VAL A 334 6.94 4.50 6.40
CA VAL A 334 7.03 4.63 7.84
C VAL A 334 5.83 5.43 8.34
N LEU A 335 5.03 4.82 9.20
CA LEU A 335 3.85 5.40 9.83
C LEU A 335 4.16 5.89 11.24
N ARG A 336 3.76 7.12 11.54
CA ARG A 336 3.93 7.81 12.83
C ARG A 336 2.70 8.63 13.18
N LEU A 337 2.42 8.84 14.47
CA LEU A 337 1.35 9.72 14.91
C LEU A 337 1.89 11.07 15.37
N ARG A 338 1.25 12.17 14.96
CA ARG A 338 1.48 13.49 15.55
C ARG A 338 0.15 14.11 15.98
N ARG A 339 0.19 14.87 17.07
CA ARG A 339 -0.91 15.73 17.49
C ARG A 339 -0.90 17.01 16.65
N CYS A 340 -1.97 17.23 15.90
CA CYS A 340 -2.21 18.41 15.07
C CYS A 340 -3.32 19.27 15.69
N ALA A 341 -3.57 20.46 15.10
CA ALA A 341 -4.60 21.38 15.57
C ALA A 341 -6.01 20.79 15.51
N ASP A 342 -6.26 19.85 14.59
CA ASP A 342 -7.53 19.19 14.32
C ASP A 342 -7.62 17.78 14.94
N GLY A 343 -6.62 17.37 15.73
CA GLY A 343 -6.57 16.07 16.43
C GLY A 343 -5.29 15.30 16.14
N ILE A 344 -5.21 14.06 16.63
CA ILE A 344 -4.09 13.17 16.29
C ILE A 344 -4.25 12.71 14.83
N ARG A 345 -3.15 12.77 14.06
CA ARG A 345 -3.11 12.41 12.65
C ARG A 345 -1.98 11.41 12.39
N LEU A 346 -2.24 10.53 11.44
CA LEU A 346 -1.24 9.60 10.91
C LEU A 346 -0.41 10.31 9.85
N PHE A 347 0.91 10.21 10.00
CA PHE A 347 1.88 10.68 9.04
C PHE A 347 2.54 9.48 8.38
N SER A 348 2.67 9.55 7.08
CA SER A 348 3.14 8.45 6.24
C SER A 348 4.33 8.93 5.42
N ARG A 349 5.52 8.41 5.69
CA ARG A 349 6.78 8.86 5.08
C ARG A 349 7.42 7.76 4.24
N PRO A 350 8.13 8.07 3.15
CA PRO A 350 8.89 7.07 2.42
C PRO A 350 9.94 6.43 3.34
N LEU A 351 10.17 5.12 3.19
CA LEU A 351 11.18 4.41 3.95
C LEU A 351 12.58 5.02 3.75
N PRO A 352 13.32 5.38 4.82
CA PRO A 352 14.64 6.00 4.67
C PRO A 352 15.66 5.19 3.86
N ALA A 353 15.54 3.86 3.86
CA ALA A 353 16.41 2.97 3.09
C ALA A 353 16.36 3.20 1.57
N LEU A 354 15.27 3.80 1.06
CA LEU A 354 15.14 4.16 -0.36
C LEU A 354 16.22 5.15 -0.82
N ALA A 355 16.79 5.94 0.10
CA ALA A 355 17.92 6.83 -0.22
C ALA A 355 19.15 6.05 -0.74
N GLY A 356 19.26 4.75 -0.43
CA GLY A 356 20.29 3.87 -0.98
C GLY A 356 20.20 3.65 -2.48
N LEU A 357 19.05 3.95 -3.11
CA LEU A 357 18.87 3.87 -4.56
C LEU A 357 19.35 5.14 -5.29
N ARG A 358 19.62 6.23 -4.58
CA ARG A 358 20.05 7.49 -5.20
C ARG A 358 21.35 7.30 -5.96
N ALA A 359 21.40 7.84 -7.18
CA ALA A 359 22.66 8.03 -7.88
C ALA A 359 23.61 8.89 -7.02
N PRO A 360 24.93 8.64 -7.04
CA PRO A 360 25.90 9.37 -6.21
C PRO A 360 25.93 10.88 -6.44
N VAL A 361 25.51 11.34 -7.63
CA VAL A 361 25.46 12.74 -8.00
C VAL A 361 24.00 13.12 -8.26
N PRO A 362 23.47 14.19 -7.63
CA PRO A 362 22.13 14.68 -7.94
C PRO A 362 22.09 15.20 -9.38
N LEU A 363 20.94 14.99 -10.03
CA LEU A 363 20.64 15.53 -11.35
C LEU A 363 20.47 17.04 -11.33
N CYS A 364 19.91 17.56 -10.23
CA CYS A 364 19.73 18.98 -10.00
C CYS A 364 19.83 19.28 -8.50
N HIS A 365 20.51 20.38 -8.18
CA HIS A 365 20.47 21.01 -6.86
C HIS A 365 20.26 22.51 -7.08
N ALA A 366 19.26 23.09 -6.43
CA ALA A 366 19.01 24.52 -6.46
C ALA A 366 18.52 25.00 -5.09
N ALA A 367 18.85 26.24 -4.74
CA ALA A 367 18.40 26.88 -3.52
C ALA A 367 18.12 28.35 -3.77
N ASP A 368 17.10 28.87 -3.10
CA ASP A 368 16.70 30.28 -3.13
C ASP A 368 16.44 30.85 -4.54
N VAL A 369 15.63 30.16 -5.34
CA VAL A 369 15.29 30.53 -6.72
C VAL A 369 13.88 31.09 -6.79
N ARG A 370 13.68 32.17 -7.56
CA ARG A 370 12.33 32.64 -7.93
C ARG A 370 11.83 31.85 -9.14
N VAL A 371 10.76 31.09 -8.94
CA VAL A 371 10.07 30.37 -10.02
C VAL A 371 8.99 31.29 -10.56
N THR A 372 9.15 31.69 -11.82
CA THR A 372 8.21 32.53 -12.57
C THR A 372 7.53 31.71 -13.68
N PRO A 373 6.47 32.22 -14.32
CA PRO A 373 5.93 31.60 -15.52
C PRO A 373 7.02 31.46 -16.58
N GLY A 374 7.19 30.24 -17.12
CA GLY A 374 8.25 29.92 -18.08
C GLY A 374 9.63 29.64 -17.49
N CYS A 375 9.74 29.32 -16.20
CA CYS A 375 10.99 28.87 -15.58
C CYS A 375 11.65 27.72 -16.37
N THR A 376 12.95 27.86 -16.65
CA THR A 376 13.74 26.92 -17.46
C THR A 376 14.76 26.12 -16.64
N LEU A 377 14.65 26.10 -15.31
CA LEU A 377 15.65 25.51 -14.42
C LEU A 377 15.92 24.03 -14.70
N LEU A 378 14.90 23.29 -15.15
CA LEU A 378 14.97 21.87 -15.45
C LEU A 378 15.03 21.57 -16.96
N ASP A 379 15.22 22.59 -17.80
CA ASP A 379 15.29 22.41 -19.26
C ASP A 379 16.40 21.41 -19.63
N GLY A 380 16.04 20.42 -20.43
CA GLY A 380 16.96 19.38 -20.89
C GLY A 380 17.15 18.20 -19.92
N LEU A 381 16.61 18.27 -18.69
CA LEU A 381 16.54 17.10 -17.82
C LEU A 381 15.54 16.09 -18.38
N ARG A 382 15.97 14.83 -18.51
CA ARG A 382 15.18 13.75 -19.10
C ARG A 382 15.34 12.46 -18.31
N GLU A 383 14.36 12.11 -17.50
CA GLU A 383 14.40 10.91 -16.65
C GLU A 383 13.00 10.32 -16.42
N ASP A 384 12.95 9.04 -16.02
CA ASP A 384 11.71 8.32 -15.68
C ASP A 384 11.71 7.68 -14.29
N CYS A 385 12.86 7.66 -13.61
CA CYS A 385 13.05 7.10 -12.27
C CYS A 385 13.79 8.11 -11.39
N VAL A 386 13.06 8.94 -10.63
CA VAL A 386 13.65 10.00 -9.81
C VAL A 386 12.98 10.18 -8.45
N GLU A 387 13.77 10.63 -7.49
CA GLU A 387 13.30 11.24 -6.26
C GLU A 387 13.50 12.75 -6.34
N ILE A 388 12.48 13.51 -5.97
CA ILE A 388 12.47 14.97 -5.99
C ILE A 388 12.07 15.47 -4.60
N VAL A 389 12.86 16.35 -4.03
CA VAL A 389 12.53 17.07 -2.80
C VAL A 389 12.52 18.55 -3.12
N ALA A 390 11.35 19.17 -3.09
CA ALA A 390 11.18 20.59 -3.36
C ALA A 390 10.50 21.29 -2.19
N GLU A 391 11.03 22.42 -1.76
CA GLU A 391 10.46 23.25 -0.69
C GLU A 391 10.19 24.65 -1.21
N PHE A 392 8.95 25.11 -1.06
CA PHE A 392 8.48 26.41 -1.52
C PHE A 392 8.07 27.26 -0.33
N ALA A 393 8.42 28.56 -0.37
CA ALA A 393 7.90 29.52 0.58
C ALA A 393 6.49 29.95 0.16
N LEU A 394 5.58 29.99 1.13
CA LEU A 394 4.26 30.58 1.04
C LEU A 394 4.22 31.80 1.96
N ASP A 395 4.94 32.84 1.56
CA ASP A 395 5.06 34.11 2.27
C ASP A 395 4.31 35.25 1.57
N ALA A 396 4.37 36.47 2.12
CA ALA A 396 3.67 37.64 1.60
C ALA A 396 4.10 38.05 0.17
N ASP A 397 5.27 37.60 -0.29
CA ASP A 397 5.77 37.87 -1.64
C ASP A 397 5.32 36.80 -2.66
N THR A 398 4.57 35.78 -2.21
CA THR A 398 4.02 34.75 -3.09
C THR A 398 2.89 35.32 -3.95
N GLY A 399 3.20 35.55 -5.23
CA GLY A 399 2.23 36.00 -6.23
C GLY A 399 1.61 34.88 -7.07
N ALA A 400 2.17 33.67 -7.00
CA ALA A 400 1.67 32.52 -7.75
C ALA A 400 0.31 32.04 -7.21
N THR A 401 -0.60 31.68 -8.11
CA THR A 401 -1.89 31.04 -7.76
C THR A 401 -1.76 29.53 -7.64
N GLY A 402 -0.74 28.95 -8.28
CA GLY A 402 -0.37 27.54 -8.13
C GLY A 402 1.05 27.31 -8.61
N PHE A 403 1.71 26.31 -8.06
CA PHE A 403 3.11 25.99 -8.36
C PHE A 403 3.42 24.52 -8.16
N GLY A 404 4.54 24.05 -8.72
CA GLY A 404 4.99 22.68 -8.54
C GLY A 404 5.85 22.15 -9.68
N LEU A 405 5.62 20.89 -10.03
CA LEU A 405 6.37 20.10 -11.00
C LEU A 405 5.46 19.64 -12.14
N ARG A 406 5.94 19.77 -13.37
CA ARG A 406 5.43 19.05 -14.53
C ARG A 406 6.42 17.92 -14.84
N LEU A 407 5.93 16.70 -14.82
CA LEU A 407 6.70 15.46 -14.94
C LEU A 407 6.25 14.72 -16.19
N ARG A 408 7.09 13.79 -16.67
CA ARG A 408 6.80 12.94 -17.83
C ARG A 408 6.33 13.74 -19.04
N GLN A 409 6.94 14.91 -19.26
CA GLN A 409 6.53 15.81 -20.33
C GLN A 409 6.96 15.26 -21.69
N GLY A 410 6.03 15.31 -22.64
CA GLY A 410 6.21 14.97 -24.04
C GLY A 410 5.21 15.73 -24.93
N PRO A 411 5.15 15.45 -26.24
CA PRO A 411 4.18 16.08 -27.13
C PRO A 411 2.75 15.87 -26.62
N GLY A 412 2.13 16.93 -26.11
CA GLY A 412 0.76 16.94 -25.59
C GLY A 412 0.55 16.24 -24.23
N THR A 413 1.57 15.63 -23.66
CA THR A 413 1.49 14.81 -22.44
C THR A 413 2.25 15.44 -21.27
N GLU A 414 1.65 15.38 -20.09
CA GLU A 414 2.28 15.77 -18.82
C GLU A 414 1.53 15.18 -17.64
N LEU A 415 2.27 14.91 -16.56
CA LEU A 415 1.77 14.65 -15.22
C LEU A 415 2.09 15.89 -14.38
N VAL A 416 1.12 16.44 -13.65
CA VAL A 416 1.35 17.64 -12.82
C VAL A 416 1.25 17.26 -11.36
N VAL A 417 2.28 17.60 -10.58
CA VAL A 417 2.25 17.56 -9.11
C VAL A 417 2.38 18.99 -8.63
N GLY A 418 1.45 19.46 -7.82
CA GLY A 418 1.44 20.88 -7.46
C GLY A 418 0.68 21.23 -6.20
N TYR A 419 0.69 22.52 -5.91
CA TYR A 419 -0.06 23.15 -4.83
C TYR A 419 -0.91 24.28 -5.40
N ASP A 420 -2.19 24.30 -5.05
CA ASP A 420 -3.13 25.39 -5.32
C ASP A 420 -3.20 26.31 -4.10
N VAL A 421 -2.84 27.59 -4.30
CA VAL A 421 -2.75 28.56 -3.19
C VAL A 421 -4.13 29.01 -2.74
N ALA A 422 -5.12 29.06 -3.64
CA ALA A 422 -6.45 29.56 -3.31
C ALA A 422 -7.25 28.52 -2.51
N THR A 423 -7.11 27.23 -2.84
CA THR A 423 -7.79 26.14 -2.13
C THR A 423 -6.95 25.54 -1.00
N ALA A 424 -5.65 25.87 -0.92
CA ALA A 424 -4.70 25.28 0.01
C ALA A 424 -4.63 23.74 -0.14
N GLU A 425 -4.51 23.28 -1.38
CA GLU A 425 -4.51 21.85 -1.72
C GLU A 425 -3.23 21.45 -2.44
N VAL A 426 -2.61 20.36 -2.00
CA VAL A 426 -1.66 19.61 -2.84
C VAL A 426 -2.45 18.72 -3.79
N PHE A 427 -1.93 18.48 -5.00
CA PHE A 427 -2.60 17.62 -5.95
C PHE A 427 -1.67 16.86 -6.88
N VAL A 428 -2.19 15.76 -7.41
CA VAL A 428 -1.69 15.10 -8.62
C VAL A 428 -2.75 15.26 -9.71
N ASP A 429 -2.35 15.75 -10.89
CA ASP A 429 -3.20 15.83 -12.07
C ASP A 429 -2.60 14.96 -13.19
N ARG A 430 -3.26 13.84 -13.45
CA ARG A 430 -2.93 12.87 -14.51
C ARG A 430 -3.86 12.99 -15.71
N SER A 431 -4.68 14.04 -15.82
CA SER A 431 -5.64 14.23 -16.93
C SER A 431 -4.98 14.27 -18.31
N ARG A 432 -3.70 14.64 -18.36
CA ARG A 432 -2.87 14.69 -19.57
C ARG A 432 -1.68 13.72 -19.52
N ALA A 433 -1.65 12.78 -18.58
CA ALA A 433 -0.56 11.83 -18.38
C ALA A 433 -0.75 10.54 -19.20
N GLY A 434 -1.06 10.71 -20.50
CA GLY A 434 -1.17 9.61 -21.45
C GLY A 434 -2.54 8.92 -21.49
N TYR A 435 -2.56 7.60 -21.41
CA TYR A 435 -3.76 6.79 -21.64
C TYR A 435 -4.80 6.99 -20.52
N ALA A 436 -6.06 7.20 -20.91
CA ALA A 436 -7.19 7.30 -20.00
C ALA A 436 -7.93 5.97 -19.92
N PHE A 437 -8.24 5.50 -18.70
CA PHE A 437 -8.96 4.25 -18.50
C PHE A 437 -10.47 4.47 -18.40
N PRO A 438 -11.29 3.54 -18.90
CA PRO A 438 -12.68 3.44 -18.45
C PRO A 438 -12.71 3.26 -16.92
N GLY A 439 -13.49 4.08 -16.22
CA GLY A 439 -13.57 4.08 -14.74
C GLY A 439 -12.55 4.97 -14.02
N ASP A 440 -11.62 5.59 -14.75
CA ASP A 440 -10.70 6.62 -14.22
C ASP A 440 -11.38 8.01 -14.23
N ASP A 441 -12.46 8.12 -13.48
CA ASP A 441 -13.20 9.37 -13.28
C ASP A 441 -12.43 10.29 -12.32
N GLY A 442 -12.33 11.57 -12.67
CA GLY A 442 -11.70 12.59 -11.81
C GLY A 442 -10.17 12.48 -11.77
N ARG A 443 -9.50 12.67 -12.91
CA ARG A 443 -8.03 12.53 -13.06
C ARG A 443 -7.16 13.61 -12.40
N ARG A 444 -7.76 14.48 -11.59
CA ARG A 444 -7.06 15.40 -10.68
C ARG A 444 -7.48 15.03 -9.26
N HIS A 445 -6.49 14.67 -8.44
CA HIS A 445 -6.67 14.25 -7.06
C HIS A 445 -6.12 15.33 -6.13
N PRO A 446 -6.97 16.26 -5.63
CA PRO A 446 -6.57 17.23 -4.63
C PRO A 446 -6.67 16.69 -3.20
N ALA A 447 -5.87 17.26 -2.32
CA ALA A 447 -5.89 16.98 -0.90
C ALA A 447 -5.60 18.25 -0.09
N PRO A 448 -6.40 18.59 0.93
CA PRO A 448 -6.15 19.74 1.78
C PRO A 448 -4.78 19.65 2.45
N LEU A 449 -3.98 20.70 2.33
CA LEU A 449 -2.65 20.79 2.92
C LEU A 449 -2.38 22.22 3.40
N ALA A 450 -2.41 22.39 4.72
CA ALA A 450 -1.97 23.64 5.34
C ALA A 450 -0.45 23.78 5.22
N ALA A 451 0.02 25.01 4.99
CA ALA A 451 1.44 25.31 5.06
C ALA A 451 1.98 25.15 6.50
N GLU A 452 3.16 24.56 6.64
CA GLU A 452 3.88 24.46 7.91
C GLU A 452 4.97 25.53 7.94
N ASP A 453 4.92 26.44 8.93
CA ASP A 453 5.86 27.57 9.05
C ASP A 453 6.02 28.39 7.75
N GLY A 454 4.90 28.59 7.04
CA GLY A 454 4.85 29.31 5.77
C GLY A 454 5.55 28.57 4.63
N ARG A 455 5.62 27.23 4.69
CA ARG A 455 6.30 26.40 3.68
C ARG A 455 5.40 25.26 3.20
N ILE A 456 5.61 24.89 1.94
CA ILE A 456 5.08 23.67 1.33
C ILE A 456 6.27 22.83 0.89
N ARG A 457 6.36 21.62 1.41
CA ARG A 457 7.38 20.64 1.06
C ARG A 457 6.75 19.51 0.27
N LEU A 458 7.26 19.26 -0.93
CA LEU A 458 6.87 18.17 -1.80
C LEU A 458 8.02 17.16 -1.90
N HIS A 459 7.82 15.94 -1.40
CA HIS A 459 8.75 14.83 -1.59
C HIS A 459 8.10 13.83 -2.55
N VAL A 460 8.58 13.80 -3.78
CA VAL A 460 7.97 13.08 -4.90
C VAL A 460 8.89 11.94 -5.37
N PHE A 461 8.31 10.76 -5.55
CA PHE A 461 8.95 9.63 -6.21
C PHE A 461 8.23 9.40 -7.54
N LEU A 462 8.98 9.44 -8.65
CA LEU A 462 8.49 9.18 -9.99
C LEU A 462 9.14 7.92 -10.55
N ASP A 463 8.35 6.87 -10.76
CA ASP A 463 8.77 5.65 -11.46
C ASP A 463 8.08 5.62 -12.84
N ARG A 464 8.38 4.63 -13.67
CA ARG A 464 7.98 4.59 -15.09
C ARG A 464 6.49 4.81 -15.34
N ALA A 465 5.65 4.32 -14.43
CA ALA A 465 4.20 4.36 -14.54
C ALA A 465 3.51 4.72 -13.21
N SER A 466 4.23 5.30 -12.25
CA SER A 466 3.65 5.71 -10.96
C SER A 466 4.31 6.96 -10.39
N VAL A 467 3.54 7.70 -9.61
CA VAL A 467 3.99 8.83 -8.80
C VAL A 467 3.48 8.67 -7.38
N GLU A 468 4.36 8.87 -6.40
CA GLU A 468 4.02 8.97 -4.99
C GLU A 468 4.49 10.32 -4.45
N VAL A 469 3.56 11.09 -3.88
CA VAL A 469 3.81 12.42 -3.31
C VAL A 469 3.63 12.33 -1.81
N PHE A 470 4.64 12.74 -1.05
CA PHE A 470 4.62 12.87 0.40
C PHE A 470 4.80 14.34 0.77
N ALA A 471 3.69 15.02 1.09
CA ALA A 471 3.70 16.45 1.36
C ALA A 471 3.88 16.74 2.86
N ASN A 472 4.64 17.79 3.19
CA ASN A 472 4.95 18.24 4.56
C ASN A 472 5.35 17.08 5.50
N ASP A 473 6.37 16.34 5.08
CA ASP A 473 6.90 15.17 5.79
C ASP A 473 5.83 14.11 6.07
N GLY A 474 4.99 13.84 5.07
CA GLY A 474 4.01 12.77 5.10
C GLY A 474 2.68 13.14 5.76
N ALA A 475 2.38 14.43 5.91
CA ALA A 475 1.08 14.90 6.43
C ALA A 475 -0.07 14.47 5.52
N VAL A 476 0.21 14.49 4.22
CA VAL A 476 -0.72 14.13 3.15
C VAL A 476 0.09 13.35 2.12
N THR A 477 -0.47 12.23 1.67
CA THR A 477 0.14 11.44 0.59
C THR A 477 -0.81 11.26 -0.57
N LEU A 478 -0.26 11.18 -1.78
CA LEU A 478 -1.00 10.90 -3.01
C LEU A 478 -0.23 9.87 -3.83
N THR A 479 -0.90 8.78 -4.19
CA THR A 479 -0.35 7.71 -5.02
C THR A 479 -1.17 7.53 -6.27
N ASP A 480 -0.53 7.66 -7.44
CA ASP A 480 -1.20 7.51 -8.71
C ASP A 480 -0.34 6.78 -9.73
N SER A 481 -0.96 5.84 -10.42
CA SER A 481 -0.44 5.27 -11.66
C SER A 481 -0.76 6.18 -12.84
N PHE A 482 0.10 6.16 -13.85
CA PHE A 482 -0.11 6.85 -15.11
C PHE A 482 0.58 6.08 -16.24
N PHE A 483 0.18 6.32 -17.48
CA PHE A 483 0.69 5.53 -18.62
C PHE A 483 0.96 6.43 -19.82
N THR A 484 2.14 7.03 -19.83
CA THR A 484 2.63 7.91 -20.90
C THR A 484 3.44 7.17 -21.94
N ALA A 485 3.76 7.85 -23.05
CA ALA A 485 4.73 7.33 -24.01
C ALA A 485 6.12 7.18 -23.35
N PRO A 486 6.91 6.14 -23.68
CA PRO A 486 8.21 5.90 -23.04
C PRO A 486 9.21 7.05 -23.21
N ASP A 487 9.09 7.85 -24.26
CA ASP A 487 9.95 9.00 -24.56
C ASP A 487 9.50 10.33 -23.91
N ALA A 488 8.36 10.32 -23.22
CA ALA A 488 7.87 11.45 -22.44
C ALA A 488 8.63 11.57 -21.11
N LEU A 489 9.89 12.01 -21.20
CA LEU A 489 10.86 12.05 -20.09
C LEU A 489 11.09 13.46 -19.51
N GLY A 490 10.47 14.50 -20.08
CA GLY A 490 10.76 15.88 -19.71
C GLY A 490 10.26 16.25 -18.31
N MET A 491 10.93 17.21 -17.69
CA MET A 491 10.57 17.77 -16.39
C MET A 491 10.64 19.30 -16.42
N ALA A 492 9.74 19.97 -15.69
CA ALA A 492 9.76 21.41 -15.52
C ALA A 492 9.25 21.81 -14.13
N LEU A 493 9.77 22.92 -13.60
CA LEU A 493 9.12 23.65 -12.52
C LEU A 493 8.09 24.62 -13.11
N TYR A 494 7.04 24.90 -12.36
CA TYR A 494 6.09 25.93 -12.75
C TYR A 494 5.58 26.78 -11.60
N ALA A 495 5.19 27.99 -11.97
CA ALA A 495 4.41 28.92 -11.17
C ALA A 495 3.41 29.61 -12.11
N ASP A 496 2.14 29.56 -11.77
CA ASP A 496 1.05 30.16 -12.53
C ASP A 496 0.59 31.46 -11.87
N GLY A 497 0.15 32.45 -12.65
CA GLY A 497 -0.40 33.73 -12.15
C GLY A 497 0.61 34.72 -11.55
N GLY A 498 1.78 34.26 -11.14
CA GLY A 498 2.83 35.06 -10.53
C GLY A 498 4.06 34.23 -10.21
N GLU A 499 4.82 34.62 -9.19
CA GLU A 499 6.03 33.92 -8.77
C GLU A 499 5.91 33.27 -7.39
N VAL A 500 6.69 32.22 -7.18
CA VAL A 500 6.90 31.59 -5.87
C VAL A 500 8.40 31.42 -5.64
N ARG A 501 8.81 31.53 -4.39
CA ARG A 501 10.20 31.31 -4.01
C ARG A 501 10.41 29.84 -3.69
N LEU A 502 11.24 29.17 -4.49
CA LEU A 502 11.77 27.84 -4.24
C LEU A 502 12.96 27.96 -3.28
N LEU A 503 12.78 27.45 -2.07
CA LEU A 503 13.78 27.48 -1.00
C LEU A 503 14.88 26.46 -1.26
N SER A 504 14.50 25.25 -1.66
CA SER A 504 15.42 24.17 -2.03
C SER A 504 14.79 23.22 -3.03
N LEU A 505 15.61 22.67 -3.91
CA LEU A 505 15.29 21.57 -4.81
C LEU A 505 16.47 20.61 -4.89
N ASP A 506 16.19 19.33 -4.64
CA ASP A 506 17.11 18.22 -4.88
C ASP A 506 16.41 17.20 -5.77
N ILE A 507 17.05 16.80 -6.87
CA ILE A 507 16.58 15.74 -7.76
C ILE A 507 17.66 14.67 -7.87
N HIS A 508 17.33 13.43 -7.55
CA HIS A 508 18.22 12.29 -7.68
C HIS A 508 17.63 11.26 -8.65
N ALA A 509 18.44 10.78 -9.59
CA ALA A 509 18.11 9.54 -10.31
C ALA A 509 18.06 8.39 -9.29
N LEU A 510 17.10 7.48 -9.45
CA LEU A 510 17.00 6.26 -8.66
C LEU A 510 17.39 5.04 -9.47
N GLY A 511 18.21 4.18 -8.87
CA GLY A 511 18.62 2.90 -9.42
C GLY A 511 17.48 1.87 -9.39
N SER A 512 17.58 0.88 -10.28
CA SER A 512 16.64 -0.24 -10.33
C SER A 512 16.91 -1.23 -9.20
N ILE A 513 15.84 -1.79 -8.62
CA ILE A 513 15.89 -2.91 -7.67
C ILE A 513 15.93 -4.27 -8.39
N HIS A 514 15.73 -4.28 -9.71
CA HIS A 514 15.84 -5.47 -10.54
C HIS A 514 17.31 -5.65 -10.96
N GLY A 515 17.87 -6.83 -10.71
CA GLY A 515 19.27 -7.16 -10.99
C GLY A 515 19.59 -7.55 -12.43
#